data_AF-A0A7Y3A6B5-F1
#
_entry.id   AF-A0A7Y3A6B5-F1
#
_cell.length_a   1.000
_cell.length_b   1.000
_cell.length_c   1.000
_cell.angle_alpha   90.00
_cell.angle_beta   90.00
_cell.angle_gamma   90.00
#
_symmetry.space_group_name_H-M   'P 1'
#
loop_
_entity.id
_entity.type
_entity.pdbx_description
1 polymer ?
#
loop_
_entity_poly.entity_id
_entity_poly.type
_entity_poly.pdbx_seq_one_letter_code
_entity_poly.pdbx_strand_id
1 'polypeptide(L)'
;MEIPAGFPAMDIPVDNAYTEDRWMLGKKLFYDSILSVDNTISCASCHQQELAFSDGLVKSKGVESRMGLRNAPSLANIGYHPYFTREGGVPTLEMQVLVPIQEHAEMDFNIVLAADRLQKDPEYVKMSNIAYGEEPSPYMITRALANFERSLISGYSKYDEVINGNSRFSDQEEIGYNLFKSERLA
;
A
#
# COMPACT_ATOMS: atom_id res chain seq x y z
N MET A 1 -4.08 9.64 11.72
CA MET A 1 -3.94 9.87 10.26
C MET A 1 -4.52 11.23 9.94
N GLU A 2 -3.70 12.14 9.42
CA GLU A 2 -4.15 13.47 8.96
C GLU A 2 -4.38 13.43 7.46
N ILE A 3 -5.52 13.94 7.00
CA ILE A 3 -5.85 14.06 5.58
C ILE A 3 -5.52 15.49 5.14
N PRO A 4 -4.63 15.70 4.15
CA PRO A 4 -4.29 17.03 3.68
C PRO A 4 -5.51 17.80 3.16
N ALA A 5 -5.45 19.13 3.28
CA ALA A 5 -6.52 20.00 2.78
C ALA A 5 -6.71 19.83 1.26
N GLY A 6 -7.98 19.81 0.82
CA GLY A 6 -8.33 19.67 -0.60
C GLY A 6 -8.43 18.22 -1.10
N PHE A 7 -8.06 17.23 -0.29
CA PHE A 7 -8.23 15.81 -0.65
C PHE A 7 -9.69 15.37 -0.50
N PRO A 8 -10.18 14.47 -1.38
CA PRO A 8 -11.51 13.90 -1.23
C PRO A 8 -11.59 13.01 0.02
N ALA A 9 -12.82 12.66 0.44
CA ALA A 9 -13.00 11.63 1.44
C ALA A 9 -12.48 10.28 0.90
N MET A 10 -11.62 9.61 1.67
CA MET A 10 -11.15 8.27 1.35
C MET A 10 -12.26 7.24 1.66
N ASP A 11 -12.41 6.24 0.80
CA ASP A 11 -13.30 5.11 1.06
C ASP A 11 -12.64 4.14 2.05
N ILE A 12 -13.03 4.25 3.32
CA ILE A 12 -12.53 3.41 4.41
C ILE A 12 -13.66 2.47 4.86
N PRO A 13 -13.50 1.15 4.72
CA PRO A 13 -14.47 0.19 5.20
C PRO A 13 -14.73 0.35 6.70
N VAL A 14 -16.00 0.28 7.11
CA VAL A 14 -16.40 0.44 8.52
C VAL A 14 -15.73 -0.60 9.42
N ASP A 15 -15.55 -1.82 8.92
CA ASP A 15 -14.88 -2.92 9.63
C ASP A 15 -13.36 -2.75 9.69
N ASN A 16 -12.77 -1.88 8.86
CA ASN A 16 -11.33 -1.59 8.83
C ASN A 16 -10.99 -0.10 9.04
N ALA A 17 -11.78 0.59 9.87
CA ALA A 17 -11.48 1.96 10.29
C ALA A 17 -10.07 2.09 10.90
N TYR A 18 -9.46 3.26 10.74
CA TYR A 18 -8.15 3.58 11.31
C TYR A 18 -8.18 3.55 12.84
N THR A 19 -7.21 2.82 13.40
CA THR A 19 -6.78 2.93 14.80
C THR A 19 -5.26 2.86 14.82
N GLU A 20 -4.62 3.43 15.84
CA GLU A 20 -3.16 3.37 15.95
C GLU A 20 -2.66 1.93 16.04
N ASP A 21 -3.37 1.05 16.76
CA ASP A 21 -3.02 -0.37 16.88
C ASP A 21 -3.08 -1.13 15.56
N ARG A 22 -4.13 -0.91 14.75
CA ARG A 22 -4.25 -1.52 13.42
C ARG A 22 -3.16 -1.03 12.48
N TRP A 23 -2.86 0.26 12.55
CA TRP A 23 -1.80 0.87 11.75
C TRP A 23 -0.41 0.34 12.15
N MET A 24 -0.12 0.22 13.45
CA MET A 24 1.16 -0.31 13.94
C MET A 24 1.36 -1.76 13.52
N LEU A 25 0.31 -2.60 13.63
CA LEU A 25 0.36 -3.99 13.16
C LEU A 25 0.58 -4.06 11.65
N GLY A 26 -0.16 -3.26 10.87
CA GLY A 26 0.03 -3.16 9.43
C GLY A 26 1.43 -2.74 9.03
N LYS A 27 1.97 -1.71 9.70
CA LYS A 27 3.33 -1.23 9.49
C LYS A 27 4.35 -2.33 9.79
N LYS A 28 4.21 -3.05 10.90
CA LYS A 28 5.13 -4.15 11.24
C LYS A 28 5.11 -5.21 10.14
N LEU A 29 3.93 -5.67 9.73
CA LEU A 29 3.77 -6.66 8.66
C LEU A 29 4.35 -6.19 7.32
N PHE A 30 4.21 -4.91 6.98
CA PHE A 30 4.69 -4.36 5.70
C PHE A 30 6.21 -4.46 5.53
N TYR A 31 6.97 -4.28 6.62
CA TYR A 31 8.43 -4.33 6.63
C TYR A 31 9.00 -5.68 7.08
N ASP A 32 8.15 -6.62 7.49
CA ASP A 32 8.56 -7.96 7.93
C ASP A 32 8.47 -8.95 6.77
N SER A 33 9.50 -9.78 6.61
CA SER A 33 9.54 -10.82 5.59
C SER A 33 8.76 -12.08 5.98
N ILE A 34 8.17 -12.13 7.18
CA ILE A 34 7.41 -13.27 7.71
C ILE A 34 6.29 -13.78 6.78
N LEU A 35 5.81 -12.93 5.86
CA LEU A 35 4.76 -13.25 4.90
C LEU A 35 5.27 -13.89 3.59
N SER A 36 6.58 -14.01 3.35
CA SER A 36 7.11 -14.76 2.21
C SER A 36 7.44 -16.20 2.59
N VAL A 37 7.42 -17.11 1.61
CA VAL A 37 7.59 -18.55 1.86
C VAL A 37 8.88 -18.88 2.62
N ASP A 38 9.96 -18.16 2.31
CA ASP A 38 11.32 -18.35 2.81
C ASP A 38 11.81 -17.27 3.79
N ASN A 39 10.94 -16.33 4.20
CA ASN A 39 11.26 -15.15 5.01
C ASN A 39 12.34 -14.22 4.43
N THR A 40 12.44 -14.09 3.11
CA THR A 40 13.43 -13.20 2.45
C THR A 40 12.85 -11.92 1.86
N ILE A 41 11.54 -11.86 1.60
CA ILE A 41 10.88 -10.74 0.92
C ILE A 41 9.74 -10.19 1.80
N SER A 42 9.63 -8.86 1.86
CA SER A 42 8.53 -8.13 2.50
C SER A 42 7.83 -7.23 1.47
N CYS A 43 6.72 -6.60 1.82
CA CYS A 43 6.10 -5.58 0.96
C CYS A 43 7.10 -4.44 0.66
N ALA A 44 7.87 -4.03 1.68
CA ALA A 44 8.89 -3.00 1.56
C ALA A 44 10.07 -3.36 0.63
N SER A 45 10.28 -4.63 0.30
CA SER A 45 11.33 -5.05 -0.65
C SER A 45 11.06 -4.50 -2.06
N CYS A 46 9.80 -4.45 -2.47
CA CYS A 46 9.36 -3.91 -3.76
C CYS A 46 8.77 -2.49 -3.65
N HIS A 47 8.32 -2.10 -2.46
CA HIS A 47 7.70 -0.79 -2.20
C HIS A 47 8.55 0.03 -1.22
N GLN A 48 9.70 0.52 -1.70
CA GLN A 48 10.69 1.25 -0.91
C GLN A 48 10.24 2.69 -0.67
N GLN A 49 10.17 3.11 0.59
CA GLN A 49 9.62 4.40 0.99
C GLN A 49 10.36 5.58 0.34
N GLU A 50 11.69 5.49 0.24
CA GLU A 50 12.56 6.49 -0.38
C GLU A 50 12.32 6.67 -1.89
N LEU A 51 11.68 5.69 -2.54
CA LEU A 51 11.30 5.71 -3.95
C LEU A 51 9.78 5.86 -4.11
N ALA A 52 9.14 6.61 -3.18
CA ALA A 52 7.69 6.78 -3.13
C ALA A 52 6.94 5.43 -3.09
N PHE A 53 7.45 4.47 -2.32
CA PHE A 53 6.90 3.11 -2.23
C PHE A 53 6.87 2.39 -3.58
N SER A 54 7.93 2.52 -4.37
CA SER A 54 8.23 1.70 -5.55
C SER A 54 9.65 1.11 -5.41
N ASP A 55 10.17 0.40 -6.42
CA ASP A 55 11.54 -0.16 -6.39
C ASP A 55 12.49 0.46 -7.43
N GLY A 56 11.98 1.33 -8.31
CA GLY A 56 12.76 1.92 -9.39
C GLY A 56 13.24 0.91 -10.45
N LEU A 57 12.70 -0.31 -10.47
CA LEU A 57 13.08 -1.36 -11.41
C LEU A 57 12.06 -1.49 -12.55
N VAL A 58 12.52 -2.00 -13.68
CA VAL A 58 11.62 -2.39 -14.79
C VAL A 58 10.71 -3.54 -14.36
N LYS A 59 11.25 -4.47 -13.57
CA LYS A 59 10.55 -5.62 -12.98
C LYS A 59 11.14 -5.93 -11.61
N SER A 60 10.27 -6.14 -10.63
CA SER A 60 10.67 -6.48 -9.26
C SER A 60 11.24 -7.90 -9.17
N LYS A 61 12.02 -8.17 -8.14
CA LYS A 61 12.53 -9.50 -7.81
C LYS A 61 11.83 -10.01 -6.56
N GLY A 62 11.18 -11.16 -6.67
CA GLY A 62 10.61 -11.87 -5.54
C GLY A 62 11.56 -12.89 -4.93
N VAL A 63 10.98 -13.83 -4.20
CA VAL A 63 11.69 -14.95 -3.57
C VAL A 63 12.48 -15.76 -4.60
N GLU A 64 13.62 -16.30 -4.16
CA GLU A 64 14.59 -17.00 -5.02
C GLU A 64 15.09 -16.15 -6.22
N SER A 65 15.00 -14.82 -6.13
CA SER A 65 15.31 -13.89 -7.23
C SER A 65 14.46 -14.10 -8.49
N ARG A 66 13.26 -14.69 -8.35
CA ARG A 66 12.31 -14.81 -9.46
C ARG A 66 11.92 -13.41 -9.95
N MET A 67 11.96 -13.21 -11.26
CA MET A 67 11.58 -11.93 -11.85
C MET A 67 10.06 -11.85 -11.93
N GLY A 68 9.50 -10.79 -11.35
CA GLY A 68 8.10 -10.43 -11.49
C GLY A 68 7.73 -10.12 -12.95
N LEU A 69 6.43 -10.02 -13.21
CA LEU A 69 5.94 -9.76 -14.56
C LEU A 69 5.96 -8.27 -14.93
N ARG A 70 6.00 -7.38 -13.93
CA ARG A 70 5.74 -5.94 -14.05
C ARG A 70 6.63 -5.13 -13.11
N ASN A 71 6.64 -3.81 -13.32
CA ASN A 71 7.17 -2.87 -12.34
C ASN A 71 6.25 -2.83 -11.11
N ALA A 72 6.82 -2.62 -9.92
CA ALA A 72 6.04 -2.25 -8.74
C ALA A 72 5.53 -0.81 -8.92
N PRO A 73 4.21 -0.55 -8.90
CA PRO A 73 3.70 0.80 -8.87
C PRO A 73 3.99 1.45 -7.51
N SER A 74 4.05 2.78 -7.49
CA SER A 74 4.07 3.53 -6.23
C SER A 74 2.81 3.25 -5.41
N LEU A 75 2.96 3.11 -4.08
CA LEU A 75 1.82 3.07 -3.15
C LEU A 75 1.45 4.44 -2.59
N ALA A 76 2.10 5.52 -3.03
CA ALA A 76 1.71 6.86 -2.61
C ALA A 76 0.26 7.15 -3.04
N ASN A 77 -0.56 7.57 -2.09
CA ASN A 77 -1.99 7.84 -2.26
C ASN A 77 -2.83 6.62 -2.67
N ILE A 78 -2.35 5.39 -2.46
CA ILE A 78 -3.03 4.16 -2.88
C ILE A 78 -4.44 4.01 -2.29
N GLY A 79 -4.69 4.57 -1.10
CA GLY A 79 -6.01 4.57 -0.47
C GLY A 79 -7.11 5.29 -1.25
N TYR A 80 -6.77 6.14 -2.23
CA TYR A 80 -7.73 6.86 -3.07
C TYR A 80 -8.03 6.15 -4.41
N HIS A 81 -7.38 5.02 -4.70
CA HIS A 81 -7.62 4.28 -5.93
C HIS A 81 -8.97 3.54 -5.89
N PRO A 82 -9.78 3.61 -6.97
CA PRO A 82 -11.08 2.95 -7.02
C PRO A 82 -10.99 1.44 -7.33
N TYR A 83 -9.86 0.99 -7.87
CA TYR A 83 -9.57 -0.41 -8.16
C TYR A 83 -8.06 -0.64 -8.15
N PHE A 84 -7.69 -1.89 -7.90
CA PHE A 84 -6.31 -2.30 -7.72
C PHE A 84 -5.89 -3.32 -8.77
N THR A 85 -4.57 -3.44 -8.94
CA THR A 85 -3.87 -4.09 -10.07
C THR A 85 -4.01 -3.32 -11.39
N ARG A 86 -3.08 -3.55 -12.33
CA ARG A 86 -2.99 -2.79 -13.59
C ARG A 86 -4.14 -3.09 -14.55
N GLU A 87 -4.65 -4.31 -14.55
CA GLU A 87 -5.83 -4.73 -15.32
C GLU A 87 -7.13 -4.15 -14.75
N GLY A 88 -7.07 -3.61 -13.54
CA GLY A 88 -8.25 -3.40 -12.72
C GLY A 88 -8.88 -4.73 -12.30
N GLY A 89 -9.97 -4.65 -11.54
CA GLY A 89 -10.77 -5.84 -11.17
C GLY A 89 -10.60 -6.33 -9.75
N VAL A 90 -9.60 -5.85 -9.00
CA VAL A 90 -9.57 -6.02 -7.54
C VAL A 90 -10.23 -4.78 -6.90
N PRO A 91 -11.36 -4.94 -6.19
CA PRO A 91 -12.19 -3.81 -5.78
C PRO A 91 -11.74 -3.14 -4.47
N THR A 92 -10.90 -3.80 -3.68
CA THR A 92 -10.49 -3.30 -2.35
C THR A 92 -9.01 -3.54 -2.10
N LEU A 93 -8.41 -2.69 -1.28
CA LEU A 93 -7.00 -2.79 -0.92
C LEU A 93 -6.73 -4.06 -0.10
N GLU A 94 -7.67 -4.44 0.77
CA GLU A 94 -7.64 -5.70 1.52
C GLU A 94 -7.53 -6.92 0.60
N MET A 95 -8.27 -6.91 -0.53
CA MET A 95 -8.16 -7.98 -1.52
C MET A 95 -6.85 -7.91 -2.31
N GLN A 96 -6.32 -6.71 -2.56
CA GLN A 96 -5.06 -6.54 -3.28
C GLN A 96 -3.90 -7.19 -2.51
N VAL A 97 -3.85 -7.06 -1.18
CA VAL A 97 -2.83 -7.67 -0.32
C VAL A 97 -2.68 -9.18 -0.52
N LEU A 98 -3.76 -9.88 -0.91
CA LEU A 98 -3.73 -11.33 -1.18
C LEU A 98 -2.89 -11.69 -2.41
N VAL A 99 -2.78 -10.77 -3.36
CA VAL A 99 -2.11 -11.00 -4.64
C VAL A 99 -0.60 -11.21 -4.44
N PRO A 100 0.16 -10.27 -3.85
CA PRO A 100 1.61 -10.43 -3.71
C PRO A 100 2.00 -11.59 -2.79
N ILE A 101 1.20 -11.83 -1.74
CA ILE A 101 1.43 -12.95 -0.81
C ILE A 101 1.41 -14.27 -1.57
N GLN A 102 0.45 -14.47 -2.48
CA GLN A 102 0.24 -15.74 -3.19
C GLN A 102 0.96 -15.83 -4.54
N GLU A 103 1.44 -14.70 -5.08
CA GLU A 103 2.10 -14.69 -6.39
C GLU A 103 3.47 -15.38 -6.33
N HIS A 104 3.64 -16.37 -7.20
CA HIS A 104 4.82 -17.21 -7.29
C HIS A 104 6.08 -16.39 -7.59
N ALA A 105 6.00 -15.35 -8.40
CA ALA A 105 7.16 -14.49 -8.68
C ALA A 105 7.41 -13.41 -7.61
N GLU A 106 6.61 -13.35 -6.53
CA GLU A 106 6.69 -12.34 -5.48
C GLU A 106 7.00 -12.96 -4.11
N MET A 107 6.00 -13.27 -3.29
CA MET A 107 6.19 -13.83 -1.94
C MET A 107 5.95 -15.34 -1.88
N ASP A 108 5.27 -15.91 -2.88
CA ASP A 108 5.03 -17.34 -3.10
C ASP A 108 4.52 -18.12 -1.88
N PHE A 109 3.64 -17.50 -1.09
CA PHE A 109 3.16 -18.07 0.15
C PHE A 109 1.64 -18.16 0.24
N ASN A 110 1.17 -19.10 1.07
CA ASN A 110 -0.25 -19.26 1.32
C ASN A 110 -0.64 -18.44 2.55
N ILE A 111 -1.64 -17.56 2.42
CA ILE A 111 -2.02 -16.66 3.51
C ILE A 111 -2.53 -17.38 4.77
N VAL A 112 -3.13 -18.57 4.62
CA VAL A 112 -3.54 -19.39 5.77
C VAL A 112 -2.31 -19.90 6.51
N LEU A 113 -1.30 -20.39 5.79
CA LEU A 113 -0.03 -20.81 6.38
C LEU A 113 0.76 -19.63 6.98
N ALA A 114 0.64 -18.44 6.39
CA ALA A 114 1.19 -17.22 6.94
C ALA A 114 0.52 -16.85 8.28
N ALA A 115 -0.81 -16.96 8.36
CA ALA A 115 -1.53 -16.77 9.61
C ALA A 115 -1.12 -17.79 10.68
N ASP A 116 -1.01 -19.08 10.33
CA ASP A 116 -0.52 -20.13 11.23
C ASP A 116 0.92 -19.86 11.71
N ARG A 117 1.75 -19.26 10.86
CA ARG A 117 3.11 -18.84 11.22
C ARG A 117 3.07 -17.68 12.22
N LEU A 118 2.23 -16.67 12.00
CA LEU A 118 2.06 -15.54 12.91
C LEU A 118 1.48 -15.95 14.28
N GLN A 119 0.62 -16.96 14.33
CA GLN A 119 0.10 -17.50 15.60
C GLN A 119 1.19 -18.12 16.49
N LYS A 120 2.34 -18.51 15.93
CA LYS A 120 3.49 -19.03 16.69
C LYS A 120 4.37 -17.93 17.28
N ASP A 121 4.12 -16.67 16.92
CA ASP A 121 4.83 -15.51 17.43
C ASP A 121 3.97 -14.77 18.49
N PRO A 122 4.39 -14.79 19.78
CA PRO A 122 3.63 -14.14 20.85
C PRO A 122 3.42 -12.63 20.66
N GLU A 123 4.34 -11.94 19.96
CA GLU A 123 4.22 -10.52 19.68
C GLU A 123 3.07 -10.27 18.70
N TYR A 124 3.02 -11.02 17.59
CA TYR A 124 1.94 -10.92 16.61
C TYR A 124 0.59 -11.33 17.18
N VAL A 125 0.54 -12.37 18.02
CA VAL A 125 -0.68 -12.75 18.74
C VAL A 125 -1.19 -11.61 19.61
N LYS A 126 -0.31 -10.97 20.38
CA LYS A 126 -0.66 -9.83 21.22
C LYS A 126 -1.16 -8.64 20.38
N MET A 127 -0.44 -8.26 19.34
CA MET A 127 -0.81 -7.13 18.48
C MET A 127 -2.14 -7.37 17.77
N SER A 128 -2.38 -8.59 17.26
CA SER A 128 -3.63 -8.99 16.62
C SER A 128 -4.82 -8.87 17.57
N ASN A 129 -4.68 -9.38 18.80
CA ASN A 129 -5.74 -9.27 19.81
C ASN A 129 -6.06 -7.82 20.19
N ILE A 130 -5.04 -6.95 20.28
CA ILE A 130 -5.26 -5.52 20.56
C ILE A 130 -5.96 -4.83 19.39
N ALA A 131 -5.50 -5.06 18.16
CA ALA A 131 -5.98 -4.34 16.97
C ALA A 131 -7.33 -4.83 16.43
N TYR A 132 -7.61 -6.12 16.54
CA TYR A 132 -8.76 -6.79 15.92
C TYR A 132 -9.57 -7.69 16.87
N GLY A 133 -9.08 -7.95 18.09
CA GLY A 133 -9.81 -8.82 19.04
C GLY A 133 -9.78 -10.30 18.69
N GLU A 134 -8.88 -10.71 17.80
CA GLU A 134 -8.70 -12.10 17.36
C GLU A 134 -7.21 -12.47 17.26
N GLU A 135 -6.91 -13.76 17.25
CA GLU A 135 -5.58 -14.25 16.90
C GLU A 135 -5.26 -14.03 15.41
N PRO A 136 -3.98 -14.09 14.99
CA PRO A 136 -3.62 -13.85 13.61
C PRO A 136 -4.39 -14.75 12.62
N SER A 137 -5.06 -14.09 11.68
CA SER A 137 -5.91 -14.70 10.65
C SER A 137 -5.68 -14.03 9.30
N PRO A 138 -6.06 -14.65 8.16
CA PRO A 138 -6.01 -13.97 6.86
C PRO A 138 -6.84 -12.68 6.82
N TYR A 139 -7.94 -12.64 7.58
CA TYR A 139 -8.78 -11.45 7.74
C TYR A 139 -8.00 -10.30 8.39
N MET A 140 -7.28 -10.59 9.48
CA MET A 140 -6.43 -9.60 10.16
C MET A 140 -5.30 -9.12 9.25
N ILE A 141 -4.56 -10.04 8.60
CA ILE A 141 -3.38 -9.70 7.79
C ILE A 141 -3.75 -8.69 6.70
N THR A 142 -4.79 -9.01 5.91
CA THR A 142 -5.25 -8.16 4.80
C THR A 142 -5.68 -6.78 5.27
N ARG A 143 -6.39 -6.71 6.40
CA ARG A 143 -6.89 -5.45 6.95
C ARG A 143 -5.79 -4.60 7.58
N ALA A 144 -4.87 -5.22 8.32
CA ALA A 144 -3.75 -4.53 8.93
C ALA A 144 -2.88 -3.85 7.87
N LEU A 145 -2.48 -4.60 6.83
CA LEU A 145 -1.69 -4.06 5.72
C LEU A 145 -2.45 -2.93 5.00
N ALA A 146 -3.72 -3.14 4.63
CA ALA A 146 -4.52 -2.11 3.99
C ALA A 146 -4.75 -0.87 4.87
N ASN A 147 -4.77 -1.01 6.19
CA ASN A 147 -4.87 0.12 7.13
C ASN A 147 -3.60 0.97 7.11
N PHE A 148 -2.43 0.32 7.12
CA PHE A 148 -1.15 1.00 6.98
C PHE A 148 -1.01 1.66 5.61
N GLU A 149 -1.33 0.97 4.53
CA GLU A 149 -1.22 1.47 3.16
C GLU A 149 -2.10 2.70 2.89
N ARG A 150 -3.30 2.77 3.48
CA ARG A 150 -4.15 3.98 3.42
C ARG A 150 -3.50 5.21 4.05
N SER A 151 -2.53 5.03 4.96
CA SER A 151 -1.80 6.15 5.57
C SER A 151 -0.68 6.72 4.70
N LEU A 152 -0.37 6.08 3.56
CA LEU A 152 0.72 6.47 2.66
C LEU A 152 0.33 7.67 1.78
N ILE A 153 -0.05 8.77 2.42
CA ILE A 153 -0.58 9.96 1.77
C ILE A 153 0.55 10.95 1.47
N SER A 154 0.57 11.43 0.23
CA SER A 154 1.41 12.54 -0.23
C SER A 154 0.51 13.64 -0.78
N GLY A 155 0.42 14.78 -0.07
CA GLY A 155 -0.53 15.84 -0.40
C GLY A 155 -0.07 17.26 -0.06
N TYR A 156 1.24 17.50 -0.09
CA TYR A 156 1.86 18.81 0.14
C TYR A 156 2.82 19.19 -0.99
N SER A 157 2.55 18.70 -2.20
CA SER A 157 3.31 19.08 -3.39
C SER A 157 3.04 20.55 -3.75
N LYS A 158 3.90 21.14 -4.58
CA LYS A 158 3.65 22.49 -5.12
C LYS A 158 2.30 22.58 -5.85
N TYR A 159 1.89 21.50 -6.51
CA TYR A 159 0.57 21.41 -7.12
C TYR A 159 -0.54 21.59 -6.08
N ASP A 160 -0.47 20.86 -4.96
CA ASP A 160 -1.48 20.94 -3.88
C ASP A 160 -1.55 22.35 -3.29
N GLU A 161 -0.39 22.98 -3.03
CA GLU A 161 -0.33 24.37 -2.54
C GLU A 161 -0.96 25.37 -3.52
N VAL A 162 -0.77 25.19 -4.83
CA VAL A 162 -1.40 26.06 -5.84
C VAL A 162 -2.92 25.86 -5.88
N ILE A 163 -3.39 24.61 -5.86
CA ILE A 163 -4.83 24.30 -5.87
C ILE A 163 -5.52 24.83 -4.61
N ASN A 164 -4.83 24.78 -3.47
CA ASN A 164 -5.32 25.33 -2.20
C ASN A 164 -5.17 26.85 -2.09
N GLY A 165 -4.61 27.52 -3.11
CA GLY A 165 -4.48 28.99 -3.16
C GLY A 165 -3.32 29.56 -2.32
N ASN A 166 -2.43 28.71 -1.81
CA ASN A 166 -1.28 29.09 -0.99
C ASN A 166 -0.03 29.42 -1.82
N SER A 167 -0.02 29.07 -3.10
CA SER A 167 1.13 29.27 -4.00
C SER A 167 0.69 29.57 -5.43
N ARG A 168 1.66 29.77 -6.33
CA ARG A 168 1.44 29.93 -7.78
C ARG A 168 2.41 29.05 -8.56
N PHE A 169 1.96 28.57 -9.72
CA PHE A 169 2.83 27.92 -10.69
C PHE A 169 3.89 28.91 -11.19
N SER A 170 5.06 28.40 -11.54
CA SER A 170 5.96 29.13 -12.45
C SER A 170 5.35 29.20 -13.84
N ASP A 171 5.84 30.12 -14.68
CA ASP A 171 5.37 30.24 -16.07
C ASP A 171 5.44 28.89 -16.82
N GLN A 172 6.49 28.10 -16.59
CA GLN A 172 6.66 26.78 -17.22
C GLN A 172 5.68 25.73 -16.67
N GLU A 173 5.45 25.71 -15.35
CA GLU A 173 4.48 24.81 -14.73
C GLU A 173 3.05 25.13 -15.17
N GLU A 174 2.72 26.42 -15.31
CA GLU A 174 1.40 26.86 -15.77
C GLU A 174 1.13 26.44 -17.22
N ILE A 175 2.13 26.55 -18.09
CA ILE A 175 2.04 26.01 -19.47
C ILE A 175 1.79 24.50 -19.43
N GLY A 176 2.54 23.75 -18.62
CA GLY A 176 2.39 22.30 -18.48
C GLY A 176 1.01 21.91 -17.95
N TYR A 177 0.51 22.62 -16.95
CA TYR A 177 -0.81 22.42 -16.37
C TYR A 177 -1.94 22.68 -17.37
N ASN A 178 -1.85 23.79 -18.11
CA ASN A 178 -2.83 24.15 -19.14
C ASN A 178 -2.82 23.13 -20.29
N LEU A 179 -1.65 22.61 -20.67
CA LEU A 179 -1.53 21.54 -21.66
C LEU A 179 -2.20 20.25 -21.16
N PHE A 180 -1.92 19.82 -19.93
CA PHE A 180 -2.51 18.63 -19.30
C PHE A 180 -4.04 18.70 -19.25
N LYS A 181 -4.60 19.89 -18.99
CA LYS A 181 -6.05 20.14 -18.96
C LYS A 181 -6.71 20.25 -20.34
N SER A 182 -5.93 20.36 -21.41
CA SER A 182 -6.46 20.55 -22.76
C SER A 182 -6.82 19.21 -23.42
N GLU A 183 -7.71 19.25 -24.41
CA GLU A 183 -8.07 18.07 -25.22
C GLU A 183 -6.94 17.59 -26.14
N ARG A 184 -5.80 18.30 -26.22
CA ARG A 184 -4.71 17.96 -27.15
C ARG A 184 -3.97 16.66 -26.81
N LEU A 185 -4.21 16.11 -25.63
CA LEU A 185 -3.59 14.87 -25.13
C LEU A 185 -4.60 13.72 -24.95
N ALA A 186 -5.87 13.92 -25.33
CA ALA A 186 -6.93 12.91 -25.26
C ALA A 186 -7.02 12.09 -26.56
#